data_AF-A0A6P6FLK9-F1
#
_entry.id   AF-A0A6P6FLK9-F1
#
_cell.length_a   1.000
_cell.length_b   1.000
_cell.length_c   1.000
_cell.angle_alpha   90.00
_cell.angle_beta   90.00
_cell.angle_gamma   90.00
#
_symmetry.space_group_name_H-M   'P 1'
#
loop_
_entity.id
_entity.type
_entity.pdbx_description
1 polymer ?
#
loop_
_entity_poly.entity_id
_entity_poly.type
_entity_poly.pdbx_seq_one_letter_code
_entity_poly.pdbx_strand_id
1 'polypeptide(L)'
;MIKSPSEGDDGEEPYKLQWKWRSEQFAYMKKDGTVDGSSLITNALLDQKAVTNDTSDYLWYITSVNINKTDPILATEQVTLRVSTSGHVLHAFFNGKHIGTQYAENGDYSFSFERKVNLSIGRNDIVLLSATVGLAHMVPNMKILLLELTVQLNCLGLKVI
;
A
#
# COMPACT_ATOMS: atom_id res chain seq x y z
N MET A 1 13.76 -22.92 1.98
CA MET A 1 15.03 -22.50 1.37
C MET A 1 16.14 -23.09 2.24
N ILE A 2 16.85 -24.10 1.75
CA ILE A 2 17.93 -24.76 2.47
C ILE A 2 19.22 -24.09 1.99
N LYS A 3 20.02 -23.55 2.91
CA LYS A 3 21.31 -22.92 2.60
C LYS A 3 22.30 -24.03 2.25
N SER A 4 22.90 -23.97 1.06
CA SER A 4 23.97 -24.89 0.67
C SER A 4 25.26 -24.58 1.44
N PRO A 5 26.10 -25.59 1.77
CA PRO A 5 27.34 -25.36 2.47
C PRO A 5 28.32 -24.63 1.54
N SER A 6 28.93 -23.55 2.03
CA SER A 6 30.06 -22.89 1.38
C SER A 6 31.36 -23.30 2.06
N GLU A 7 32.46 -23.43 1.32
CA GLU A 7 33.76 -23.95 1.79
C GLU A 7 34.43 -23.15 2.94
N GLY A 8 33.84 -22.03 3.37
CA GLY A 8 34.27 -21.25 4.54
C GLY A 8 33.37 -21.39 5.78
N ASP A 9 32.43 -22.34 5.79
CA ASP A 9 31.54 -22.64 6.92
C ASP A 9 32.18 -23.77 7.75
N ASP A 10 32.94 -23.41 8.79
CA ASP A 10 33.61 -24.33 9.70
C ASP A 10 32.65 -25.03 10.68
N GLY A 11 31.35 -24.77 10.57
CA GLY A 11 30.29 -25.40 11.37
C GLY A 11 30.23 -24.90 12.81
N GLU A 12 31.10 -23.96 13.19
CA GLU A 12 31.09 -23.32 14.51
C GLU A 12 30.62 -21.87 14.35
N GLU A 13 29.31 -21.61 14.50
CA GLU A 13 28.84 -20.24 14.67
C GLU A 13 29.35 -19.70 16.02
N PRO A 14 30.25 -18.68 16.06
CA PRO A 14 30.89 -18.23 17.30
C PRO A 14 29.91 -17.56 18.27
N TYR A 15 28.67 -17.32 17.86
CA TYR A 15 27.61 -16.74 18.66
C TYR A 15 26.27 -17.43 18.35
N LYS A 16 25.64 -18.02 19.37
CA LYS A 16 24.30 -18.61 19.27
C LYS A 16 23.26 -17.49 19.12
N LEU A 17 22.94 -17.10 17.88
CA LEU A 17 21.91 -16.10 17.60
C LEU A 17 20.53 -16.56 18.13
N GLN A 18 19.86 -15.69 18.87
CA GLN A 18 18.47 -15.89 19.30
C GLN A 18 17.54 -14.99 18.49
N TRP A 19 16.80 -15.59 17.57
CA TRP A 19 15.76 -14.90 16.82
C TRP A 19 14.63 -14.45 17.75
N LYS A 20 14.28 -13.17 17.69
CA LYS A 20 13.08 -12.62 18.33
C LYS A 20 12.23 -11.96 17.27
N TRP A 21 10.96 -12.36 17.21
CA TRP A 21 9.98 -11.74 16.32
C TRP A 21 9.42 -10.48 16.98
N ARG A 22 9.30 -9.40 16.20
CA ARG A 22 8.49 -8.23 16.54
C ARG A 22 7.56 -7.99 15.36
N SER A 23 6.25 -8.08 15.59
CA SER A 23 5.27 -7.73 14.57
C SER A 23 5.29 -6.23 14.33
N GLU A 24 5.42 -5.83 13.07
CA GLU A 24 5.14 -4.46 12.66
C GLU A 24 3.63 -4.22 12.74
N GLN A 25 3.23 -3.05 13.22
CA GLN A 25 1.83 -2.62 13.22
C GLN A 25 1.58 -1.83 11.93
N PHE A 26 0.47 -2.09 11.23
CA PHE A 26 0.10 -1.29 10.07
C PHE A 26 -0.51 0.05 10.52
N ALA A 27 -0.29 1.10 9.74
CA ALA A 27 -0.87 2.41 10.02
C ALA A 27 -2.40 2.36 9.90
N TYR A 28 -3.10 3.07 10.78
CA TYR A 28 -4.56 3.16 10.74
C TYR A 28 -5.03 4.55 11.14
N MET A 29 -6.22 4.91 10.67
CA MET A 29 -6.86 6.18 11.03
C MET A 29 -7.59 6.04 12.37
N LYS A 30 -7.24 6.86 13.35
CA LYS A 30 -7.95 6.94 14.63
C LYS A 30 -9.36 7.49 14.46
N LYS A 31 -10.19 7.37 15.49
CA LYS A 31 -11.58 7.86 15.48
C LYS A 31 -11.69 9.37 15.23
N ASP A 32 -10.70 10.14 15.65
CA ASP A 32 -10.61 11.59 15.45
C ASP A 32 -10.07 11.99 14.06
N GLY A 33 -9.74 11.02 13.20
CA GLY A 33 -9.21 11.25 11.85
C GLY A 33 -7.69 11.40 11.80
N THR A 34 -6.99 11.35 12.93
CA THR A 34 -5.53 11.42 12.97
C THR A 34 -4.87 10.07 12.69
N VAL A 35 -3.61 10.11 12.24
CA VAL A 35 -2.77 8.91 12.04
C VAL A 35 -1.49 9.10 12.84
N ASP A 36 -1.13 8.11 13.65
CA ASP A 36 0.11 8.16 14.43
C ASP A 36 1.34 8.18 13.52
N GLY A 37 2.27 9.08 13.83
CA GLY A 37 3.48 9.26 13.02
C GLY A 37 3.24 9.89 11.65
N SER A 38 2.01 10.31 11.32
CA SER A 38 1.76 11.09 10.10
C SER A 38 2.20 12.53 10.28
N SER A 39 3.05 13.00 9.38
CA SER A 39 3.52 14.39 9.30
C SER A 39 2.78 15.21 8.23
N LEU A 40 1.91 14.59 7.43
CA LEU A 40 1.31 15.21 6.25
C LEU A 40 -0.13 14.77 6.03
N ILE A 41 -1.02 15.75 5.87
CA ILE A 41 -2.42 15.57 5.47
C ILE A 41 -2.66 16.44 4.23
N THR A 42 -3.22 15.85 3.18
CA THR A 42 -3.45 16.52 1.90
C THR A 42 -4.72 16.00 1.25
N ASN A 43 -5.34 16.84 0.42
CA ASN A 43 -6.50 16.50 -0.41
C ASN A 43 -6.12 16.03 -1.82
N ALA A 44 -4.83 15.76 -2.04
CA ALA A 44 -4.30 15.25 -3.30
C ALA A 44 -3.39 14.06 -3.05
N LEU A 45 -3.34 13.15 -4.02
CA LEU A 45 -2.38 12.06 -4.00
C LEU A 45 -1.02 12.58 -4.43
N LEU A 46 -0.04 12.38 -3.55
CA LEU A 46 1.33 12.84 -3.77
C LEU A 46 2.21 11.68 -4.23
N ASP A 47 3.16 12.02 -5.10
CA ASP A 47 4.18 11.07 -5.54
C ASP A 47 5.02 10.56 -4.36
N GLN A 48 5.29 9.25 -4.34
CA GLN A 48 6.02 8.63 -3.25
C GLN A 48 7.43 9.19 -3.12
N LYS A 49 8.15 9.37 -4.23
CA LYS A 49 9.53 9.87 -4.21
C LYS A 49 9.57 11.31 -3.70
N ALA A 50 8.60 12.13 -4.08
CA ALA A 50 8.48 13.49 -3.57
C ALA A 50 8.23 13.54 -2.05
N VAL A 51 7.43 12.61 -1.51
CA VAL A 51 7.10 12.57 -0.07
C VAL A 51 8.22 11.95 0.76
N THR A 52 8.79 10.83 0.32
CA THR A 52 9.83 10.12 1.09
C THR A 52 11.22 10.72 0.90
N ASN A 53 11.44 11.45 -0.20
CA ASN A 53 12.75 11.99 -0.59
C ASN A 53 13.87 10.93 -0.48
N ASP A 54 13.56 9.70 -0.89
CA ASP A 54 14.47 8.54 -0.85
C ASP A 54 15.00 8.18 0.56
N THR A 55 14.37 8.67 1.62
CA THR A 55 14.73 8.33 3.01
C THR A 55 14.09 7.01 3.47
N SER A 56 13.08 6.53 2.75
CA SER A 56 12.35 5.30 3.03
C SER A 56 11.81 4.71 1.73
N ASP A 57 11.91 3.39 1.60
CA ASP A 57 11.28 2.62 0.53
C ASP A 57 9.75 2.50 0.68
N TYR A 58 9.22 2.86 1.85
CA TYR A 58 7.81 2.67 2.21
C TYR A 58 7.07 3.99 2.36
N LEU A 59 5.86 4.04 1.83
CA LEU A 59 4.90 5.12 2.05
C LEU A 59 3.48 4.59 2.29
N TRP A 60 2.85 5.08 3.35
CA TRP A 60 1.45 4.80 3.68
C TRP A 60 0.54 5.88 3.08
N TYR A 61 -0.40 5.49 2.22
CA TYR A 61 -1.53 6.32 1.81
C TYR A 61 -2.76 5.88 2.60
N ILE A 62 -3.38 6.83 3.31
CA ILE A 62 -4.48 6.55 4.20
C ILE A 62 -5.62 7.50 3.87
N THR A 63 -6.78 6.93 3.57
CA THR A 63 -7.99 7.68 3.28
C THR A 63 -9.21 6.96 3.84
N SER A 64 -10.35 7.62 3.87
CA SER A 64 -11.61 6.99 4.26
C SER A 64 -12.75 7.48 3.39
N VAL A 65 -13.75 6.62 3.24
CA VAL A 65 -15.03 6.95 2.60
C VAL A 65 -16.15 6.78 3.62
N ASN A 66 -17.00 7.80 3.76
CA ASN A 66 -18.14 7.74 4.66
C ASN A 66 -19.41 7.40 3.86
N ILE A 67 -20.02 6.26 4.18
CA ILE A 67 -21.19 5.74 3.47
C ILE A 67 -22.45 6.01 4.29
N ASN A 68 -23.39 6.77 3.72
CA ASN A 68 -24.66 7.06 4.36
C ASN A 68 -25.65 5.90 4.15
N LYS A 69 -26.65 5.76 5.04
CA LYS A 69 -27.70 4.73 4.92
C LYS A 69 -28.51 4.81 3.62
N THR A 70 -28.57 6.00 3.02
CA THR A 70 -29.28 6.28 1.77
C THR A 70 -28.39 6.22 0.54
N ASP A 71 -27.10 5.88 0.70
CA ASP A 71 -26.16 5.81 -0.42
C ASP A 71 -26.52 4.63 -1.34
N PRO A 72 -26.74 4.84 -2.65
CA PRO A 72 -27.11 3.75 -3.56
C PRO A 72 -26.03 2.68 -3.68
N ILE A 73 -24.78 2.97 -3.31
CA ILE A 73 -23.70 1.98 -3.28
C ILE A 73 -23.99 0.84 -2.28
N LEU A 74 -24.82 1.07 -1.26
CA LEU A 74 -25.24 0.02 -0.33
C LEU A 74 -26.20 -1.00 -0.97
N ALA A 75 -26.91 -0.61 -2.02
CA ALA A 75 -27.76 -1.51 -2.81
C ALA A 75 -26.96 -2.30 -3.85
N THR A 76 -25.66 -2.00 -4.00
CA THR A 76 -24.77 -2.71 -4.93
C THR A 76 -24.26 -4.00 -4.29
N GLU A 77 -24.52 -5.14 -4.93
CA GLU A 77 -24.09 -6.44 -4.42
C GLU A 77 -22.57 -6.67 -4.46
N GLN A 78 -21.86 -5.96 -5.34
CA GLN A 78 -20.42 -6.14 -5.54
C GLN A 78 -19.70 -4.80 -5.67
N VAL A 79 -19.16 -4.30 -4.56
CA VAL A 79 -18.27 -3.15 -4.57
C VAL A 79 -16.83 -3.63 -4.72
N THR A 80 -16.14 -3.09 -5.72
CA THR A 80 -14.73 -3.38 -5.97
C THR A 80 -13.90 -2.15 -5.66
N LEU A 81 -12.88 -2.32 -4.82
CA LEU A 81 -11.78 -1.38 -4.65
C LEU A 81 -10.80 -1.61 -5.80
N ARG A 82 -10.62 -0.58 -6.63
CA ARG A 82 -9.59 -0.54 -7.67
C ARG A 82 -8.54 0.50 -7.30
N VAL A 83 -7.28 0.12 -7.40
CA VAL A 83 -6.11 0.99 -7.20
C VAL A 83 -5.18 0.84 -8.39
N SER A 84 -5.10 1.87 -9.24
CA SER A 84 -4.07 1.96 -10.27
C SER A 84 -2.79 2.52 -9.66
N THR A 85 -1.63 2.02 -10.05
CA THR A 85 -0.33 2.53 -9.58
C THR A 85 0.75 2.30 -10.62
N SER A 86 1.78 3.14 -10.62
CA SER A 86 3.04 2.97 -11.36
C SER A 86 4.17 2.57 -10.40
N GLY A 87 3.91 1.63 -9.50
CA GLY A 87 4.80 1.30 -8.38
C GLY A 87 5.44 -0.08 -8.49
N HIS A 88 6.32 -0.42 -7.55
CA HIS A 88 6.91 -1.76 -7.49
C HIS A 88 5.98 -2.73 -6.75
N VAL A 89 5.51 -2.34 -5.57
CA VAL A 89 4.68 -3.19 -4.71
C VAL A 89 3.58 -2.36 -4.05
N LEU A 90 2.40 -2.95 -3.95
CA LEU A 90 1.25 -2.42 -3.23
C LEU A 90 0.68 -3.47 -2.29
N HIS A 91 0.58 -3.15 -1.01
CA HIS A 91 -0.27 -3.86 -0.06
C HIS A 91 -1.51 -3.02 0.24
N ALA A 92 -2.68 -3.63 0.19
CA ALA A 92 -3.94 -2.95 0.47
C ALA A 92 -4.60 -3.53 1.72
N PHE A 93 -5.15 -2.62 2.52
CA PHE A 93 -5.92 -2.91 3.71
C PHE A 93 -7.24 -2.15 3.65
N PHE A 94 -8.31 -2.83 4.07
CA PHE A 94 -9.64 -2.26 4.12
C PHE A 94 -10.25 -2.55 5.49
N ASN A 95 -10.72 -1.51 6.18
CA ASN A 95 -11.25 -1.59 7.54
C ASN A 95 -10.33 -2.39 8.51
N GLY A 96 -9.02 -2.13 8.44
CA GLY A 96 -8.02 -2.76 9.30
C GLY A 96 -7.65 -4.20 8.94
N LYS A 97 -8.13 -4.74 7.82
CA LYS A 97 -7.79 -6.09 7.34
C LYS A 97 -6.98 -6.02 6.06
N HIS A 98 -5.91 -6.80 5.97
CA HIS A 98 -5.17 -7.01 4.71
C HIS A 98 -6.07 -7.72 3.69
N ILE A 99 -6.23 -7.12 2.51
CA ILE A 99 -7.09 -7.64 1.43
C ILE A 99 -6.31 -8.12 0.22
N GLY A 100 -4.99 -7.85 0.18
CA GLY A 100 -4.13 -8.39 -0.86
C GLY A 100 -2.85 -7.60 -1.05
N THR A 101 -1.99 -8.20 -1.86
CA THR A 101 -0.74 -7.62 -2.33
C THR A 101 -0.64 -7.82 -3.82
N GLN A 102 -0.06 -6.86 -4.51
CA GLN A 102 0.34 -6.99 -5.91
C GLN A 102 1.68 -6.32 -6.11
N TYR A 103 2.48 -6.90 -6.99
CA TYR A 103 3.77 -6.39 -7.37
C TYR A 103 3.83 -6.28 -8.90
N ALA A 104 4.68 -5.37 -9.36
CA ALA A 104 5.02 -5.23 -10.76
C ALA A 104 5.70 -6.50 -11.29
N GLU A 105 5.36 -6.90 -12.51
CA GLU A 105 5.93 -8.08 -13.16
C GLU A 105 6.76 -7.67 -14.37
N ASN A 106 7.89 -8.35 -14.60
CA ASN A 106 8.71 -8.21 -15.81
C ASN A 106 9.18 -6.77 -16.12
N GLY A 107 9.32 -5.91 -15.10
CA GLY A 107 9.73 -4.51 -15.26
C GLY A 107 8.62 -3.57 -15.74
N ASP A 108 7.38 -4.04 -15.87
CA ASP A 108 6.21 -3.19 -16.07
C ASP A 108 5.65 -2.76 -14.71
N TYR A 109 5.96 -1.52 -14.33
CA TYR A 109 5.57 -0.95 -13.04
C TYR A 109 4.13 -0.43 -13.03
N SER A 110 3.42 -0.45 -14.16
CA SER A 110 2.03 0.00 -14.24
C SER A 110 1.07 -1.17 -14.05
N PHE A 111 0.32 -1.17 -12.95
CA PHE A 111 -0.70 -2.20 -12.72
C PHE A 111 -1.95 -1.65 -12.02
N SER A 112 -3.06 -2.41 -12.11
CA SER A 112 -4.28 -2.17 -11.37
C SER A 112 -4.53 -3.29 -10.37
N PHE A 113 -4.60 -2.95 -9.10
CA PHE A 113 -5.05 -3.82 -8.02
C PHE A 113 -6.55 -3.75 -7.87
N GLU A 114 -7.22 -4.90 -7.89
CA GLU A 114 -8.67 -4.98 -7.74
C GLU A 114 -9.08 -6.03 -6.71
N ARG A 115 -9.89 -5.63 -5.73
CA ARG A 115 -10.47 -6.55 -4.75
C ARG A 115 -11.90 -6.17 -4.41
N LYS A 116 -12.75 -7.19 -4.26
CA LYS A 116 -14.10 -7.01 -3.72
C LYS A 116 -14.02 -6.62 -2.25
N VAL A 117 -14.78 -5.60 -1.86
CA VAL A 117 -14.84 -5.09 -0.49
C VAL A 117 -16.29 -4.97 -0.04
N ASN A 118 -16.53 -5.23 1.24
CA ASN A 118 -17.85 -5.08 1.85
C ASN A 118 -17.90 -3.76 2.59
N LEU A 119 -18.68 -2.81 2.08
CA LEU A 119 -18.86 -1.51 2.72
C LEU A 119 -19.71 -1.65 3.98
N SER A 120 -19.33 -0.94 5.04
CA SER A 120 -20.18 -0.69 6.21
C SER A 120 -20.81 0.71 6.13
N ILE A 121 -21.99 0.88 6.73
CA ILE A 121 -22.56 2.21 6.98
C ILE A 121 -21.60 2.97 7.89
N GLY A 122 -21.35 4.24 7.56
CA GLY A 122 -20.38 5.09 8.24
C GLY A 122 -18.99 5.03 7.59
N ARG A 123 -17.95 5.21 8.40
CA ARG A 123 -16.57 5.33 7.92
C ARG A 123 -16.01 3.98 7.49
N ASN A 124 -15.45 3.93 6.28
CA ASN A 124 -14.67 2.81 5.76
C ASN A 124 -13.25 3.29 5.48
N ASP A 125 -12.28 2.70 6.14
CA ASP A 125 -10.88 3.10 6.06
C ASP A 125 -10.17 2.29 4.97
N ILE A 126 -9.47 2.99 4.08
CA ILE A 126 -8.63 2.43 3.02
C ILE A 126 -7.19 2.81 3.33
N VAL A 127 -6.35 1.80 3.56
CA VAL A 127 -4.93 1.98 3.85
C VAL A 127 -4.12 1.23 2.81
N LEU A 128 -3.20 1.93 2.16
CA LEU A 128 -2.35 1.41 1.11
C LEU A 128 -0.89 1.61 1.53
N LEU A 129 -0.12 0.52 1.54
CA LEU A 129 1.33 0.57 1.70
C LEU A 129 1.97 0.38 0.34
N SER A 130 2.58 1.43 -0.18
CA SER A 130 3.43 1.34 -1.36
C SER A 130 4.87 1.09 -0.92
N ALA A 131 5.54 0.19 -1.64
CA ALA A 131 6.96 -0.07 -1.44
C ALA A 131 7.72 0.03 -2.76
N THR A 132 8.90 0.64 -2.70
CA THR A 132 9.87 0.68 -3.80
C THR A 132 10.92 -0.41 -3.63
N VAL A 133 11.44 -0.92 -4.75
CA VAL A 133 12.50 -1.95 -4.76
C VAL A 133 13.69 -1.38 -5.54
N GLY A 134 14.40 -0.44 -4.90
CA GLY A 134 15.48 0.32 -5.52
C GLY A 134 14.98 1.34 -6.56
N LEU A 135 15.80 2.38 -6.78
CA LEU A 135 15.59 3.34 -7.86
C LEU A 135 16.43 2.96 -9.06
N ALA A 136 15.85 3.00 -10.26
CA ALA A 136 16.62 2.84 -11.49
C ALA A 136 17.64 3.99 -11.62
N HIS A 137 18.91 3.69 -11.42
CA HIS A 137 19.99 4.60 -11.76
C HIS A 137 20.25 4.51 -13.28
N MET A 138 20.20 5.67 -13.95
CA MET A 138 20.51 5.89 -15.37
C MET A 138 19.44 5.56 -16.42
N VAL A 139 18.36 6.34 -16.49
CA VAL A 139 17.74 6.66 -17.79
C VAL A 139 17.26 8.13 -17.78
N PRO A 140 17.75 9.02 -18.67
CA PRO A 140 17.43 10.46 -18.66
C PRO A 140 15.96 10.81 -18.91
N ASN A 141 15.15 9.83 -19.31
CA ASN A 141 13.75 9.99 -19.72
C ASN A 141 12.83 8.95 -19.05
N MET A 142 13.25 8.33 -17.94
CA MET A 142 12.29 7.55 -17.17
C MET A 142 11.27 8.54 -16.63
N LYS A 143 10.00 8.42 -17.09
CA LYS A 143 8.89 9.16 -16.50
C LYS A 143 9.08 9.04 -14.99
N ILE A 144 9.18 10.18 -14.32
CA ILE A 144 8.87 10.30 -12.89
C ILE A 144 7.68 9.39 -12.72
N LEU A 145 7.83 8.32 -11.94
CA LEU A 145 6.75 7.39 -11.65
C LEU A 145 5.70 8.26 -10.97
N LEU A 146 4.84 8.91 -11.75
CA LEU A 146 3.65 9.54 -11.26
C LEU A 146 2.89 8.35 -10.73
N LEU A 147 3.02 8.11 -9.42
CA LEU A 147 2.18 7.19 -8.71
C LEU A 147 0.79 7.83 -8.77
N GLU A 148 0.15 7.73 -9.94
CA GLU A 148 -1.25 8.05 -10.13
C GLU A 148 -2.01 6.94 -9.43
N LEU A 149 -2.04 7.05 -8.11
CA LEU A 149 -2.98 6.31 -7.32
C LEU A 149 -4.34 6.80 -7.79
N THR A 150 -5.18 5.90 -8.26
CA THR A 150 -6.57 6.24 -8.52
C THR A 150 -7.38 5.22 -7.78
N VAL A 151 -8.06 5.67 -6.73
CA VAL A 151 -8.92 4.82 -5.91
C VAL A 151 -10.34 4.97 -6.40
N GLN A 152 -10.88 3.89 -6.95
CA GLN A 152 -12.26 3.84 -7.42
C GLN A 152 -13.05 2.80 -6.65
N LEU A 153 -14.28 3.17 -6.30
CA LEU A 153 -15.32 2.25 -5.87
C LEU A 153 -16.34 2.16 -7.00
N ASN A 154 -16.33 1.04 -7.72
CA ASN A 154 -17.21 0.86 -8.87
C ASN A 154 -18.64 0.55 -8.43
N CYS A 155 -19.52 1.51 -8.70
CA CYS A 155 -20.91 1.43 -9.17
C CYS A 155 -21.53 2.84 -9.35
N LEU A 156 -20.87 3.89 -8.80
CA LEU A 156 -21.28 5.30 -8.93
C LEU A 156 -20.14 6.26 -9.32
N GLY A 157 -18.95 5.76 -9.65
CA GLY A 157 -17.82 6.60 -10.03
C GLY A 157 -17.29 7.47 -8.88
N LEU A 158 -17.43 7.03 -7.62
CA LEU A 158 -16.82 7.72 -6.49
C LEU A 158 -15.30 7.60 -6.61
N LYS A 159 -14.68 8.71 -7.03
CA LYS A 159 -13.24 8.88 -6.99
C LYS A 159 -12.88 9.29 -5.57
N VAL A 160 -12.17 8.42 -4.87
CA VAL A 160 -11.62 8.76 -3.56
C VAL A 160 -10.27 9.42 -3.84
N ILE A 161 -10.31 10.76 -3.93
CA ILE A 161 -9.23 11.70 -4.26
C ILE A 161 -8.90 11.78 -5.77
#